data_AF-A0AAE0R511-F1
#
_entry.id   AF-A0AAE0R511-F1
#
_cell.length_a   1.000
_cell.length_b   1.000
_cell.length_c   1.000
_cell.angle_alpha   90.00
_cell.angle_beta   90.00
_cell.angle_gamma   90.00
#
_symmetry.space_group_name_H-M   'P 1'
#
loop_
_entity.id
_entity.type
_entity.pdbx_description
1 polymer ?
#
loop_
_entity_poly.entity_id
_entity_poly.type
_entity_poly.pdbx_seq_one_letter_code
_entity_poly.pdbx_strand_id
1 'polypeptide(L)'
;MKKAIIYGFYVAALGLLLTGLRELLFGFEENRCSMTYMFEYPEYRRVQLPRRVARQYPAYGLYLYGEGLYAQETQNLKLSGAPVLFLPGNAGSYKQARSLGSVALRKAEGLDGGIHLNVFTIDFNEELVALYGGSLSRQTHFLHESIKVILQLYKNHPDPPSSVVLVGHSMGGVIARALFSLPRFNPRLVSLILTQASPHQAPVLSLDPFILNFYSKVRRRWSTRAVDLRNVTVLSVGGGYRDYQVRSGLTTLTCPVDDHNKMAVVVTAVPRTWVSTDHLSIVWCKELVLATVRAFFDLIDPETGQFTKDTEKRTSVLNHHFIHHPVRLPAEQISTPVIFSGFLEAWSEVNTLRLFYSAPKEVQVQYFLFALSSRRKAYTHFYCRNSNLEMSSWLFGCTQMNGSVCEQAVDLSLRTELLPAYKVLTMKLSELFGISHLVVDASNLNTRQFIVECEWQREESLTIPVPVPHVLSFGLTVSDVTINSSRLLHTLQLQHFHQVYQAFKITVSSQCKVTKERLPNIYRLKVPWFQEDSFVTAGIPSVTEISGMLHTSRKDNTSSALLQLHAAPNCQYKVISHKALLPT
;
A
#
# COMPACT_ATOMS: atom_id res chain seq x y z
N MET A 1 -35.66 42.35 11.03
CA MET A 1 -34.27 41.85 11.22
C MET A 1 -34.18 40.36 11.56
N LYS A 2 -34.77 39.85 12.66
CA LYS A 2 -34.66 38.42 13.03
C LYS A 2 -35.10 37.43 11.93
N LYS A 3 -36.24 37.67 11.27
CA LYS A 3 -36.72 36.80 10.17
C LYS A 3 -35.78 36.80 8.95
N ALA A 4 -35.22 37.95 8.58
CA ALA A 4 -34.30 38.07 7.45
C ALA A 4 -32.98 37.31 7.69
N ILE A 5 -32.47 37.32 8.92
CA ILE A 5 -31.27 36.55 9.31
C ILE A 5 -31.56 35.05 9.23
N ILE A 6 -32.73 34.61 9.70
CA ILE A 6 -33.16 33.20 9.64
C ILE A 6 -33.30 32.73 8.19
N TYR A 7 -33.96 33.51 7.32
CA TYR A 7 -34.06 33.19 5.90
C TYR A 7 -32.70 33.19 5.21
N GLY A 8 -31.82 34.14 5.54
CA GLY A 8 -30.44 34.17 5.04
C GLY A 8 -29.67 32.91 5.42
N PHE A 9 -29.82 32.43 6.66
CA PHE A 9 -29.21 31.18 7.11
C PHE A 9 -29.73 29.96 6.34
N TYR A 10 -31.05 29.83 6.15
CA TYR A 10 -31.62 28.70 5.39
C TYR A 10 -31.21 28.72 3.92
N VAL A 11 -31.17 29.90 3.30
CA VAL A 11 -30.69 30.05 1.91
C VAL A 11 -29.22 29.67 1.80
N ALA A 12 -28.38 30.10 2.75
CA ALA A 12 -26.97 29.72 2.80
C ALA A 12 -26.79 28.20 3.02
N ALA A 13 -27.56 27.60 3.93
CA ALA A 13 -27.52 26.16 4.20
C ALA A 13 -27.99 25.34 2.98
N LEU A 14 -29.06 25.77 2.30
CA LEU A 14 -29.52 25.15 1.06
C LEU A 14 -28.48 25.30 -0.05
N GLY A 15 -27.84 26.46 -0.17
CA GLY A 15 -26.73 26.69 -1.10
C GLY A 15 -25.59 25.71 -0.86
N LEU A 16 -25.15 25.56 0.41
CA LEU A 16 -24.11 24.61 0.79
C LEU A 16 -24.51 23.16 0.50
N LEU A 17 -25.77 22.79 0.79
CA LEU A 17 -26.28 21.44 0.52
C LEU A 17 -26.32 21.14 -0.99
N LEU A 18 -26.79 22.09 -1.80
CA LEU A 18 -26.80 21.95 -3.26
C LEU A 18 -25.38 21.87 -3.83
N THR A 19 -24.44 22.64 -3.30
CA THR A 19 -23.03 22.52 -3.71
C THR A 19 -22.42 21.18 -3.32
N GLY A 20 -22.67 20.69 -2.10
CA GLY A 20 -22.21 19.38 -1.67
C GLY A 20 -22.85 18.25 -2.47
N LEU A 21 -24.13 18.36 -2.82
CA LEU A 21 -24.84 17.41 -3.66
C LEU A 21 -24.30 17.42 -5.10
N ARG A 22 -24.02 18.61 -5.66
CA ARG A 22 -23.39 18.73 -6.97
C ARG A 22 -22.03 18.04 -6.98
N GLU A 23 -21.20 18.26 -5.96
CA GLU A 23 -19.89 17.64 -5.89
C GLU A 23 -19.99 16.11 -5.72
N LEU A 24 -20.91 15.63 -4.89
CA LEU A 24 -21.16 14.19 -4.75
C LEU A 24 -21.63 13.53 -6.06
N LEU A 25 -22.40 14.25 -6.88
CA LEU A 25 -22.99 13.73 -8.12
C LEU A 25 -22.11 13.95 -9.36
N PHE A 26 -21.23 14.96 -9.36
CA PHE A 26 -20.48 15.39 -10.55
C PHE A 26 -18.98 15.62 -10.30
N GLY A 27 -18.52 15.63 -9.05
CA GLY A 27 -17.12 15.80 -8.65
C GLY A 27 -16.31 14.50 -8.69
N PHE A 28 -16.69 13.55 -9.55
CA PHE A 28 -15.95 12.30 -9.67
C PHE A 28 -14.61 12.54 -10.34
N GLU A 29 -13.51 12.33 -9.60
CA GLU A 29 -12.20 12.18 -10.25
C GLU A 29 -12.23 10.99 -11.23
N GLU A 30 -11.37 11.02 -12.25
CA GLU A 30 -11.20 9.92 -13.20
C GLU A 30 -10.61 8.69 -12.53
N ASN A 31 -11.21 7.52 -12.78
CA ASN A 31 -10.71 6.27 -12.22
C ASN A 31 -9.36 5.92 -12.85
N ARG A 32 -8.29 5.98 -12.05
CA ARG A 32 -6.93 5.65 -12.48
C ARG A 32 -6.56 4.19 -12.26
N CYS A 33 -7.43 3.39 -11.64
CA CYS A 33 -7.23 1.95 -11.54
C CYS A 33 -7.39 1.30 -12.91
N SER A 34 -6.39 0.52 -13.31
CA SER A 34 -6.55 -0.33 -14.49
C SER A 34 -7.53 -1.45 -14.16
N MET A 35 -8.38 -1.79 -15.12
CA MET A 35 -9.32 -2.90 -14.97
C MET A 35 -8.57 -4.24 -14.97
N THR A 36 -8.89 -5.15 -14.05
CA THR A 36 -8.57 -6.58 -14.21
C THR A 36 -9.54 -7.23 -15.18
N TYR A 37 -9.02 -8.11 -16.02
CA TYR A 37 -9.82 -8.94 -16.90
C TYR A 37 -9.63 -10.40 -16.54
N MET A 38 -10.70 -11.18 -16.69
CA MET A 38 -10.61 -12.62 -16.63
C MET A 38 -10.02 -13.10 -17.96
N PHE A 39 -9.09 -14.05 -17.91
CA PHE A 39 -8.40 -14.55 -19.09
C PHE A 39 -9.29 -15.52 -19.88
N GLU A 40 -10.11 -16.29 -19.17
CA GLU A 40 -11.15 -17.14 -19.73
C GLU A 40 -12.50 -16.90 -19.04
N TYR A 41 -13.54 -17.65 -19.41
CA TYR A 41 -14.85 -17.48 -18.82
C TYR A 41 -14.85 -17.90 -17.34
N PRO A 42 -15.28 -17.02 -16.40
CA PRO A 42 -15.25 -17.34 -14.98
C PRO A 42 -16.33 -18.36 -14.61
N GLU A 43 -15.91 -19.44 -13.97
CA GLU A 43 -16.77 -20.49 -13.44
C GLU A 43 -16.77 -20.48 -11.91
N TYR A 44 -17.93 -20.79 -11.33
CA TYR A 44 -18.12 -20.83 -9.88
C TYR A 44 -18.70 -22.19 -9.49
N ARG A 45 -17.82 -23.11 -9.12
CA ARG A 45 -18.20 -24.47 -8.76
C ARG A 45 -18.74 -24.50 -7.34
N ARG A 46 -20.04 -24.81 -7.19
CA ARG A 46 -20.65 -24.91 -5.86
C ARG A 46 -20.03 -26.06 -5.06
N VAL A 47 -19.57 -25.75 -3.85
CA VAL A 47 -19.06 -26.72 -2.89
C VAL A 47 -20.23 -27.34 -2.13
N GLN A 48 -20.28 -28.66 -2.06
CA GLN A 48 -21.36 -29.36 -1.37
C GLN A 48 -21.23 -29.18 0.14
N LEU A 49 -22.23 -28.53 0.73
CA LEU A 49 -22.30 -28.36 2.18
C LEU A 49 -22.88 -29.61 2.86
N PRO A 50 -22.46 -29.91 4.11
CA PRO A 50 -23.12 -30.93 4.92
C PRO A 50 -24.62 -30.65 5.05
N ARG A 51 -25.46 -31.69 5.01
CA ARG A 51 -26.93 -31.57 5.01
C ARG A 51 -27.48 -30.66 6.13
N ARG A 52 -26.88 -30.72 7.32
CA ARG A 52 -27.26 -29.87 8.46
C ARG A 52 -27.00 -28.38 8.17
N VAL A 53 -25.82 -28.06 7.64
CA VAL A 53 -25.44 -26.68 7.29
C VAL A 53 -26.31 -26.16 6.14
N ALA A 54 -26.50 -26.97 5.08
CA ALA A 54 -27.35 -26.58 3.95
C ALA A 54 -28.80 -26.28 4.35
N ARG A 55 -29.36 -27.04 5.31
CA ARG A 55 -30.71 -26.78 5.85
C ARG A 55 -30.77 -25.55 6.74
N GLN A 56 -29.70 -25.27 7.49
CA GLN A 56 -29.63 -24.12 8.38
C GLN A 56 -29.40 -22.80 7.63
N TYR A 57 -28.70 -22.85 6.50
CA TYR A 57 -28.36 -21.69 5.67
C TYR A 57 -28.76 -21.91 4.20
N PRO A 58 -30.05 -22.10 3.89
CA PRO A 58 -30.51 -22.48 2.56
C PRO A 58 -30.25 -21.41 1.49
N ALA A 59 -30.17 -20.15 1.90
CA ALA A 59 -29.90 -19.01 1.02
C ALA A 59 -28.40 -18.77 0.78
N TYR A 60 -27.51 -19.36 1.58
CA TYR A 60 -26.07 -19.10 1.46
C TYR A 60 -25.36 -20.19 0.65
N GLY A 61 -24.24 -19.81 0.03
CA GLY A 61 -23.46 -20.68 -0.83
C GLY A 61 -21.97 -20.56 -0.58
N LEU A 62 -21.25 -21.63 -0.91
CA LEU A 62 -19.80 -21.67 -0.97
C LEU A 62 -19.41 -22.14 -2.36
N TYR A 63 -18.49 -21.43 -3.01
CA TYR A 63 -18.06 -21.70 -4.37
C TYR A 63 -16.54 -21.72 -4.46
N LEU A 64 -16.02 -22.57 -5.33
CA LEU A 64 -14.63 -22.53 -5.81
C LEU A 64 -14.63 -21.77 -7.15
N TYR A 65 -13.78 -20.75 -7.26
CA TYR A 65 -13.56 -20.04 -8.51
C TYR A 65 -12.63 -20.86 -9.42
N GLY A 66 -12.91 -20.88 -10.72
CA GLY A 66 -12.04 -21.45 -11.72
C GLY A 66 -12.28 -20.85 -13.11
N GLU A 67 -11.33 -21.07 -14.00
CA GLU A 67 -11.36 -20.67 -15.41
C GLU A 67 -10.82 -21.84 -16.24
N GLY A 68 -11.34 -22.01 -17.46
CA GLY A 68 -10.75 -22.89 -18.48
C GLY A 68 -10.45 -24.31 -18.01
N LEU A 69 -9.23 -24.77 -18.31
CA LEU A 69 -8.75 -26.11 -17.92
C LEU A 69 -8.78 -26.31 -16.41
N TYR A 70 -8.42 -25.30 -15.62
CA TYR A 70 -8.42 -25.42 -14.16
C TYR A 70 -9.83 -25.66 -13.61
N ALA A 71 -10.86 -25.03 -14.19
CA ALA A 71 -12.26 -25.31 -13.82
C ALA A 71 -12.65 -26.77 -14.13
N GLN A 72 -12.15 -27.34 -15.24
CA GLN A 72 -12.39 -28.72 -15.64
C GLN A 72 -11.69 -29.73 -14.72
N GLU A 73 -10.41 -29.50 -14.41
CA GLU A 73 -9.61 -30.37 -13.54
C GLU A 73 -10.14 -30.41 -12.11
N THR A 74 -10.68 -29.28 -11.63
CA THR A 74 -11.20 -29.15 -10.26
C THR A 74 -12.68 -29.49 -10.11
N GLN A 75 -13.34 -30.04 -11.15
CA GLN A 75 -14.77 -30.41 -11.11
C GLN A 75 -15.15 -31.32 -9.94
N ASN A 76 -14.23 -32.21 -9.54
CA ASN A 76 -14.39 -33.17 -8.46
C ASN A 76 -13.88 -32.67 -7.09
N LEU A 77 -13.48 -31.39 -6.99
CA LEU A 77 -12.95 -30.76 -5.77
C LEU A 77 -11.77 -31.54 -5.14
N LYS A 78 -10.94 -32.15 -5.98
CA LYS A 78 -9.61 -32.66 -5.58
C LYS A 78 -8.62 -31.52 -5.73
N LEU A 79 -8.18 -30.97 -4.61
CA LEU A 79 -7.47 -29.69 -4.55
C LEU A 79 -6.10 -29.86 -3.89
N SER A 80 -5.11 -29.11 -4.36
CA SER A 80 -3.73 -29.08 -3.82
C SER A 80 -3.20 -27.67 -3.57
N GLY A 81 -3.84 -26.63 -4.10
CA GLY A 81 -3.43 -25.24 -3.90
C GLY A 81 -3.77 -24.70 -2.51
N ALA A 82 -3.15 -23.57 -2.15
CA ALA A 82 -3.38 -22.96 -0.85
C ALA A 82 -4.78 -22.30 -0.77
N PRO A 83 -5.58 -22.55 0.27
CA PRO A 83 -6.97 -22.09 0.34
C PRO A 83 -7.07 -20.60 0.73
N VAL A 84 -7.72 -19.83 -0.14
CA VAL A 84 -8.11 -18.43 0.10
C VAL A 84 -9.62 -18.30 0.02
N LEU A 85 -10.26 -17.61 0.95
CA LEU A 85 -11.70 -17.41 0.98
C LEU A 85 -12.07 -15.93 0.89
N PHE A 86 -12.71 -15.55 -0.22
CA PHE A 86 -13.22 -14.21 -0.44
C PHE A 86 -14.62 -14.02 0.17
N LEU A 87 -14.80 -12.92 0.92
CA LEU A 87 -16.03 -12.55 1.59
C LEU A 87 -16.56 -11.23 1.00
N PRO A 88 -17.72 -11.24 0.32
CA PRO A 88 -18.29 -10.03 -0.24
C PRO A 88 -18.87 -9.10 0.83
N GLY A 89 -19.10 -7.86 0.43
CA GLY A 89 -19.67 -6.81 1.27
C GLY A 89 -21.20 -6.76 1.30
N ASN A 90 -21.70 -5.59 1.71
CA ASN A 90 -23.13 -5.25 1.65
C ASN A 90 -23.66 -5.33 0.21
N ALA A 91 -24.75 -6.09 -0.02
CA ALA A 91 -25.26 -6.37 -1.36
C ALA A 91 -24.19 -6.85 -2.35
N GLY A 92 -23.10 -7.45 -1.84
CA GLY A 92 -21.98 -7.89 -2.64
C GLY A 92 -22.21 -9.29 -3.18
N SER A 93 -22.03 -9.45 -4.49
CA SER A 93 -22.04 -10.76 -5.12
C SER A 93 -20.74 -11.52 -4.85
N TYR A 94 -20.83 -12.83 -4.62
CA TYR A 94 -19.67 -13.73 -4.53
C TYR A 94 -18.77 -13.64 -5.78
N LYS A 95 -19.33 -13.19 -6.91
CA LYS A 95 -18.59 -12.99 -8.17
C LYS A 95 -17.50 -11.92 -8.11
N GLN A 96 -17.51 -11.05 -7.10
CA GLN A 96 -16.43 -10.08 -6.86
C GLN A 96 -15.05 -10.73 -6.72
N ALA A 97 -14.99 -12.01 -6.32
CA ALA A 97 -13.73 -12.76 -6.21
C ALA A 97 -12.99 -12.98 -7.54
N ARG A 98 -13.62 -12.73 -8.70
CA ARG A 98 -13.05 -13.04 -10.04
C ARG A 98 -11.70 -12.39 -10.31
N SER A 99 -11.53 -11.15 -9.89
CA SER A 99 -10.29 -10.41 -10.13
C SER A 99 -9.12 -11.04 -9.38
N LEU A 100 -9.35 -11.38 -8.10
CA LEU A 100 -8.36 -12.10 -7.28
C LEU A 100 -8.08 -13.50 -7.86
N GLY A 101 -9.13 -14.25 -8.20
CA GLY A 101 -9.04 -15.60 -8.74
C GLY A 101 -8.28 -15.67 -10.06
N SER A 102 -8.65 -14.84 -11.04
CA SER A 102 -8.05 -14.84 -12.37
C SER A 102 -6.56 -14.47 -12.35
N VAL A 103 -6.22 -13.41 -11.62
CA VAL A 103 -4.82 -12.97 -11.49
C VAL A 103 -3.99 -14.01 -10.73
N ALA A 104 -4.57 -14.70 -9.74
CA ALA A 104 -3.90 -15.79 -9.04
C ALA A 104 -3.63 -17.00 -9.93
N LEU A 105 -4.61 -17.43 -10.74
CA LEU A 105 -4.43 -18.52 -11.71
C LEU A 105 -3.33 -18.18 -12.72
N ARG A 106 -3.37 -16.97 -13.30
CA ARG A 106 -2.34 -16.54 -14.26
C ARG A 106 -0.95 -16.43 -13.64
N LYS A 107 -0.86 -16.06 -12.36
CA LYS A 107 0.42 -16.03 -11.65
C LYS A 107 0.97 -17.44 -11.42
N ALA A 108 0.10 -18.43 -11.18
CA ALA A 108 0.50 -19.82 -10.96
C ALA A 108 1.07 -20.50 -12.21
N GLU A 109 0.56 -20.18 -13.41
CA GLU A 109 1.03 -20.79 -14.67
C GLU A 109 2.53 -20.62 -14.93
N GLY A 110 3.15 -19.57 -14.37
CA GLY A 110 4.58 -19.29 -14.50
C GLY A 110 5.44 -19.83 -13.37
N LEU A 111 4.91 -20.68 -12.49
CA LEU A 111 5.62 -21.20 -11.32
C LEU A 111 5.80 -22.72 -11.42
N ASP A 112 7.02 -23.17 -11.09
CA ASP A 112 7.34 -24.58 -10.96
C ASP A 112 6.70 -25.19 -9.70
N GLY A 113 6.60 -26.52 -9.67
CA GLY A 113 6.10 -27.27 -8.49
C GLY A 113 4.59 -27.24 -8.29
N GLY A 114 3.82 -26.73 -9.25
CA GLY A 114 2.34 -26.72 -9.18
C GLY A 114 1.78 -25.80 -8.09
N ILE A 115 2.56 -24.82 -7.63
CA ILE A 115 2.17 -23.86 -6.61
C ILE A 115 1.05 -22.97 -7.16
N HIS A 116 -0.12 -23.00 -6.53
CA HIS A 116 -1.25 -22.18 -6.90
C HIS A 116 -2.16 -21.91 -5.70
N LEU A 117 -3.14 -21.02 -5.88
CA LEU A 117 -4.15 -20.71 -4.89
C LEU A 117 -5.48 -21.35 -5.30
N ASN A 118 -6.19 -21.96 -4.34
CA ASN A 118 -7.59 -22.31 -4.55
C ASN A 118 -8.45 -21.19 -3.95
N VAL A 119 -8.98 -20.33 -4.83
CA VAL A 119 -9.80 -19.17 -4.44
C VAL A 119 -11.25 -19.60 -4.29
N PHE A 120 -11.71 -19.68 -3.05
CA PHE A 120 -13.09 -19.87 -2.68
C PHE A 120 -13.79 -18.53 -2.49
N THR A 121 -15.12 -18.52 -2.60
CA THR A 121 -15.94 -17.36 -2.30
C THR A 121 -17.28 -17.75 -1.66
N ILE A 122 -17.76 -16.92 -0.74
CA ILE A 122 -19.06 -17.09 -0.09
C ILE A 122 -20.11 -16.24 -0.78
N ASP A 123 -21.27 -16.84 -1.00
CA ASP A 123 -22.52 -16.14 -1.31
C ASP A 123 -23.34 -15.96 -0.04
N PHE A 124 -23.49 -14.70 0.39
CA PHE A 124 -24.36 -14.29 1.50
C PHE A 124 -25.76 -13.86 1.04
N ASN A 125 -26.19 -14.28 -0.15
CA ASN A 125 -27.47 -13.91 -0.75
C ASN A 125 -27.65 -12.39 -0.91
N GLU A 126 -26.53 -11.67 -1.14
CA GLU A 126 -26.50 -10.22 -1.39
C GLU A 126 -27.29 -9.40 -0.35
N GLU A 127 -27.29 -9.84 0.91
CA GLU A 127 -28.02 -9.18 1.99
C GLU A 127 -27.51 -7.76 2.28
N LEU A 128 -28.43 -6.86 2.66
CA LEU A 128 -28.16 -5.45 2.95
C LEU A 128 -27.62 -5.23 4.38
N VAL A 129 -26.48 -5.85 4.69
CA VAL A 129 -25.87 -5.87 6.02
C VAL A 129 -25.32 -4.52 6.51
N ALA A 130 -25.14 -3.53 5.64
CA ALA A 130 -24.80 -2.18 6.05
C ALA A 130 -26.02 -1.41 6.59
N LEU A 131 -27.24 -1.87 6.29
CA LEU A 131 -28.49 -1.24 6.70
C LEU A 131 -29.20 -1.99 7.83
N TYR A 132 -28.99 -3.31 7.93
CA TYR A 132 -29.59 -4.15 8.96
C TYR A 132 -28.62 -5.19 9.53
N GLY A 133 -28.36 -5.12 10.83
CA GLY A 133 -27.39 -5.98 11.52
C GLY A 133 -27.87 -7.37 11.87
N GLY A 134 -29.17 -7.67 11.74
CA GLY A 134 -29.74 -8.93 12.20
C GLY A 134 -29.20 -10.18 11.51
N SER A 135 -28.67 -10.06 10.28
CA SER A 135 -28.05 -11.18 9.57
C SER A 135 -26.54 -11.32 9.80
N LEU A 136 -25.85 -10.33 10.38
CA LEU A 136 -24.39 -10.35 10.57
C LEU A 136 -23.91 -11.55 11.40
N SER A 137 -24.65 -11.88 12.46
CA SER A 137 -24.37 -13.07 13.26
C SER A 137 -24.51 -14.35 12.44
N ARG A 138 -25.56 -14.46 11.61
CA ARG A 138 -25.82 -15.62 10.76
C ARG A 138 -24.72 -15.80 9.70
N GLN A 139 -24.31 -14.71 9.06
CA GLN A 139 -23.19 -14.72 8.11
C GLN A 139 -21.87 -15.14 8.76
N THR A 140 -21.61 -14.68 10.00
CA THR A 140 -20.40 -15.06 10.76
C THR A 140 -20.38 -16.56 11.10
N HIS A 141 -21.53 -17.15 11.47
CA HIS A 141 -21.62 -18.59 11.72
C HIS A 141 -21.50 -19.41 10.43
N PHE A 142 -22.06 -18.93 9.32
CA PHE A 142 -21.90 -19.59 8.02
C PHE A 142 -20.45 -19.57 7.52
N LEU A 143 -19.74 -18.46 7.74
CA LEU A 143 -18.30 -18.38 7.49
C LEU A 143 -17.53 -19.45 8.28
N HIS A 144 -17.85 -19.63 9.57
CA HIS A 144 -17.22 -20.66 10.39
C HIS A 144 -17.44 -22.07 9.82
N GLU A 145 -18.66 -22.40 9.41
CA GLU A 145 -18.96 -23.69 8.78
C GLU A 145 -18.26 -23.84 7.42
N SER A 146 -18.18 -22.77 6.62
CA SER A 146 -17.49 -22.77 5.33
C SER A 146 -16.00 -23.07 5.47
N ILE A 147 -15.31 -22.49 6.46
CA ILE A 147 -13.91 -22.78 6.74
C ILE A 147 -13.69 -24.26 7.06
N LYS A 148 -14.57 -24.87 7.88
CA LYS A 148 -14.49 -26.31 8.18
C LYS A 148 -14.67 -27.16 6.92
N VAL A 149 -15.63 -26.80 6.07
CA VAL A 149 -15.88 -27.52 4.80
C VAL A 149 -14.68 -27.42 3.88
N ILE A 150 -14.07 -26.24 3.74
CA ILE A 150 -12.86 -26.03 2.92
C ILE A 150 -11.74 -26.93 3.42
N LEU A 151 -11.39 -26.86 4.71
CA LEU A 151 -10.29 -27.68 5.27
C LEU A 151 -10.55 -29.18 5.12
N GLN A 152 -11.82 -29.60 5.17
CA GLN A 152 -12.22 -31.00 4.96
C GLN A 152 -11.95 -31.49 3.52
N LEU A 153 -11.95 -30.60 2.52
CA LEU A 153 -11.61 -30.97 1.14
C LEU A 153 -10.14 -31.43 1.02
N TYR A 154 -9.27 -30.94 1.89
CA TYR A 154 -7.84 -31.26 1.88
C TYR A 154 -7.45 -32.41 2.82
N LYS A 155 -8.40 -33.09 3.47
CA LYS A 155 -8.11 -34.14 4.47
C LYS A 155 -7.17 -35.27 3.98
N ASN A 156 -7.14 -35.50 2.67
CA ASN A 156 -6.34 -36.55 2.02
C ASN A 156 -5.08 -35.99 1.34
N HIS A 157 -4.83 -34.67 1.46
CA HIS A 157 -3.61 -34.05 0.97
C HIS A 157 -2.43 -34.49 1.86
N PRO A 158 -1.22 -34.74 1.31
CA PRO A 158 -0.05 -35.10 2.12
C PRO A 158 0.26 -34.09 3.21
N ASP A 159 0.21 -32.80 2.85
CA ASP A 159 0.44 -31.66 3.73
C ASP A 159 -0.83 -30.80 3.82
N PRO A 160 -1.86 -31.22 4.58
CA PRO A 160 -3.13 -30.52 4.58
C PRO A 160 -2.98 -29.13 5.24
N PRO A 161 -3.55 -28.06 4.63
CA PRO A 161 -3.61 -26.76 5.28
C PRO A 161 -4.34 -26.87 6.62
N SER A 162 -3.80 -26.21 7.64
CA SER A 162 -4.45 -26.09 8.95
C SER A 162 -5.30 -24.83 9.10
N SER A 163 -5.24 -23.91 8.12
CA SER A 163 -5.88 -22.60 8.16
C SER A 163 -6.30 -22.14 6.76
N VAL A 164 -7.29 -21.25 6.69
CA VAL A 164 -7.73 -20.58 5.46
C VAL A 164 -7.39 -19.09 5.54
N VAL A 165 -6.83 -18.52 4.48
CA VAL A 165 -6.61 -17.07 4.37
C VAL A 165 -7.91 -16.38 3.98
N LEU A 166 -8.28 -15.29 4.67
CA LEU A 166 -9.51 -14.57 4.39
C LEU A 166 -9.22 -13.26 3.65
N VAL A 167 -9.98 -13.00 2.58
CA VAL A 167 -10.02 -11.68 1.91
C VAL A 167 -11.43 -11.13 2.06
N GLY A 168 -11.60 -10.05 2.80
CA GLY A 168 -12.91 -9.46 3.05
C GLY A 168 -13.07 -8.07 2.45
N HIS A 169 -14.13 -7.86 1.67
CA HIS A 169 -14.50 -6.55 1.15
C HIS A 169 -15.60 -5.93 2.02
N SER A 170 -15.49 -4.64 2.35
CA SER A 170 -16.53 -3.90 3.07
C SER A 170 -17.00 -4.63 4.34
N MET A 171 -18.29 -4.91 4.50
CA MET A 171 -18.80 -5.68 5.65
C MET A 171 -18.24 -7.12 5.74
N GLY A 172 -17.80 -7.73 4.63
CA GLY A 172 -17.15 -9.03 4.62
C GLY A 172 -15.86 -9.08 5.45
N GLY A 173 -15.08 -7.99 5.46
CA GLY A 173 -13.89 -7.87 6.31
C GLY A 173 -14.22 -7.71 7.80
N VAL A 174 -15.35 -7.07 8.12
CA VAL A 174 -15.84 -6.98 9.50
C VAL A 174 -16.33 -8.35 9.98
N ILE A 175 -17.02 -9.10 9.11
CA ILE A 175 -17.46 -10.48 9.39
C ILE A 175 -16.26 -11.42 9.60
N ALA A 176 -15.19 -11.29 8.80
CA ALA A 176 -13.94 -12.04 9.02
C ALA A 176 -13.38 -11.83 10.43
N ARG A 177 -13.37 -10.59 10.93
CA ARG A 177 -12.95 -10.29 12.30
C ARG A 177 -13.95 -10.75 13.34
N ALA A 178 -15.24 -10.73 13.03
CA ALA A 178 -16.29 -11.17 13.94
C ALA A 178 -16.24 -12.68 14.25
N LEU A 179 -15.67 -13.47 13.33
CA LEU A 179 -15.43 -14.90 13.51
C LEU A 179 -14.75 -15.23 14.86
N PHE A 180 -13.78 -14.41 15.26
CA PHE A 180 -13.02 -14.57 16.51
C PHE A 180 -13.83 -14.24 17.78
N SER A 181 -15.01 -13.66 17.62
CA SER A 181 -15.96 -13.36 18.71
C SER A 181 -16.97 -14.50 18.91
N LEU A 182 -16.98 -15.52 18.06
CA LEU A 182 -17.82 -16.70 18.23
C LEU A 182 -17.35 -17.54 19.44
N PRO A 183 -18.28 -18.14 20.19
CA PRO A 183 -17.91 -19.04 21.28
C PRO A 183 -17.21 -20.29 20.72
N ARG A 184 -16.11 -20.70 21.35
CA ARG A 184 -15.32 -21.91 21.00
C ARG A 184 -14.75 -21.91 19.56
N PHE A 185 -14.65 -20.75 18.91
CA PHE A 185 -13.89 -20.66 17.66
C PHE A 185 -12.40 -20.87 17.94
N ASN A 186 -11.74 -21.69 17.13
CA ASN A 186 -10.30 -21.92 17.20
C ASN A 186 -9.57 -20.89 16.32
N PRO A 187 -8.83 -19.92 16.88
CA PRO A 187 -8.14 -18.89 16.10
C PRO A 187 -7.15 -19.45 15.06
N ARG A 188 -6.62 -20.67 15.26
CA ARG A 188 -5.66 -21.30 14.33
C ARG A 188 -6.26 -21.64 12.96
N LEU A 189 -7.58 -21.67 12.83
CA LEU A 189 -8.24 -21.93 11.55
C LEU A 189 -8.08 -20.76 10.55
N VAL A 190 -7.65 -19.58 11.02
CA VAL A 190 -7.42 -18.40 10.18
C VAL A 190 -6.14 -17.71 10.64
N SER A 191 -5.09 -17.80 9.82
CA SER A 191 -3.79 -17.18 10.11
C SER A 191 -3.69 -15.76 9.56
N LEU A 192 -4.28 -15.47 8.40
CA LEU A 192 -4.18 -14.17 7.72
C LEU A 192 -5.56 -13.66 7.29
N ILE A 193 -5.80 -12.37 7.55
CA ILE A 193 -6.97 -11.62 7.08
C ILE A 193 -6.50 -10.39 6.33
N LEU A 194 -6.85 -10.29 5.05
CA LEU A 194 -6.71 -9.07 4.26
C LEU A 194 -8.09 -8.45 4.08
N THR A 195 -8.23 -7.17 4.42
CA THR A 195 -9.51 -6.46 4.31
C THR A 195 -9.39 -5.27 3.37
N GLN A 196 -10.38 -5.08 2.52
CA GLN A 196 -10.45 -4.01 1.53
C GLN A 196 -11.68 -3.15 1.83
N ALA A 197 -11.49 -1.86 2.04
CA ALA A 197 -12.54 -0.88 2.31
C ALA A 197 -13.49 -1.28 3.44
N SER A 198 -12.98 -1.98 4.46
CA SER A 198 -13.80 -2.51 5.56
C SER A 198 -13.89 -1.52 6.72
N PRO A 199 -15.08 -1.08 7.13
CA PRO A 199 -15.26 -0.04 8.16
C PRO A 199 -15.07 -0.59 9.58
N HIS A 200 -13.86 -1.01 9.92
CA HIS A 200 -13.50 -1.67 11.18
C HIS A 200 -13.78 -0.89 12.46
N GLN A 201 -13.68 0.44 12.42
CA GLN A 201 -13.78 1.28 13.62
C GLN A 201 -15.23 1.44 14.08
N ALA A 202 -16.14 1.68 13.14
CA ALA A 202 -17.56 1.96 13.35
C ALA A 202 -18.34 1.70 12.05
N PRO A 203 -19.64 1.35 12.12
CA PRO A 203 -20.46 1.23 10.93
C PRO A 203 -20.57 2.57 10.19
N VAL A 204 -20.69 2.51 8.85
CA VAL A 204 -20.92 3.70 8.00
C VAL A 204 -22.23 4.40 8.40
N LEU A 205 -23.29 3.62 8.60
CA LEU A 205 -24.59 4.09 9.07
C LEU A 205 -24.97 3.32 10.34
N SER A 206 -25.32 4.05 11.39
CA SER A 206 -25.78 3.48 12.67
C SER A 206 -27.30 3.40 12.70
N LEU A 207 -27.89 2.56 11.84
CA LEU A 207 -29.34 2.52 11.64
C LEU A 207 -30.10 1.62 12.65
N ASP A 208 -29.42 0.67 13.29
CA ASP A 208 -30.06 -0.26 14.22
C ASP A 208 -29.13 -0.70 15.37
N PRO A 209 -29.70 -1.13 16.51
CA PRO A 209 -28.91 -1.56 17.68
C PRO A 209 -28.16 -2.88 17.48
N PHE A 210 -28.59 -3.75 16.55
CA PHE A 210 -27.89 -5.01 16.26
C PHE A 210 -26.53 -4.74 15.61
N ILE A 211 -26.44 -3.79 14.67
CA ILE A 211 -25.16 -3.36 14.08
C ILE A 211 -24.23 -2.84 15.19
N LEU A 212 -24.71 -1.90 16.01
CA LEU A 212 -23.89 -1.31 17.07
C LEU A 212 -23.37 -2.36 18.06
N ASN A 213 -24.24 -3.29 18.48
CA ASN A 213 -23.85 -4.38 19.35
C ASN A 213 -22.84 -5.33 18.68
N PHE A 214 -23.04 -5.63 17.39
CA PHE A 214 -22.10 -6.45 16.60
C PHE A 214 -20.70 -5.82 16.60
N TYR A 215 -20.59 -4.55 16.21
CA TYR A 215 -19.32 -3.80 16.22
C TYR A 215 -18.68 -3.73 17.60
N SER A 216 -19.48 -3.47 18.65
CA SER A 216 -18.99 -3.47 20.04
C SER A 216 -18.39 -4.83 20.43
N LYS A 217 -19.06 -5.93 20.05
CA LYS A 217 -18.61 -7.29 20.32
C LYS A 217 -17.29 -7.62 19.62
N VAL A 218 -17.16 -7.24 18.34
CA VAL A 218 -15.92 -7.37 17.57
C VAL A 218 -14.81 -6.54 18.21
N ARG A 219 -15.04 -5.24 18.43
CA ARG A 219 -14.06 -4.32 19.03
C ARG A 219 -13.55 -4.85 20.36
N ARG A 220 -14.44 -5.32 21.25
CA ARG A 220 -14.06 -5.88 22.56
C ARG A 220 -13.16 -7.10 22.42
N ARG A 221 -13.44 -8.01 21.48
CA ARG A 221 -12.60 -9.20 21.25
C ARG A 221 -11.19 -8.84 20.81
N TRP A 222 -11.06 -7.86 19.92
CA TRP A 222 -9.80 -7.47 19.30
C TRP A 222 -8.98 -6.44 20.10
N SER A 223 -9.59 -5.76 21.08
CA SER A 223 -8.89 -4.82 21.97
C SER A 223 -8.55 -5.46 23.33
N THR A 224 -9.57 -5.82 24.11
CA THR A 224 -9.40 -6.27 25.51
C THR A 224 -8.89 -7.70 25.66
N ARG A 225 -9.06 -8.55 24.64
CA ARG A 225 -8.65 -9.97 24.64
C ARG A 225 -7.71 -10.28 23.48
N ALA A 226 -6.88 -9.31 23.08
CA ALA A 226 -5.98 -9.44 21.93
C ALA A 226 -4.88 -10.50 22.10
N VAL A 227 -4.57 -10.93 23.33
CA VAL A 227 -3.46 -11.87 23.62
C VAL A 227 -3.60 -13.18 22.84
N ASP A 228 -4.80 -13.74 22.72
CA ASP A 228 -5.03 -14.98 21.96
C ASP A 228 -4.90 -14.81 20.42
N LEU A 229 -4.82 -13.55 19.95
CA LEU A 229 -4.84 -13.18 18.53
C LEU A 229 -3.47 -12.69 18.05
N ARG A 230 -2.42 -12.88 18.85
CA ARG A 230 -1.03 -12.51 18.50
C ARG A 230 -0.57 -13.16 17.20
N ASN A 231 -0.93 -14.43 16.98
CA ASN A 231 -0.51 -15.19 15.80
C ASN A 231 -1.38 -14.96 14.56
N VAL A 232 -2.43 -14.13 14.66
CA VAL A 232 -3.31 -13.78 13.54
C VAL A 232 -2.81 -12.48 12.93
N THR A 233 -2.42 -12.50 11.66
CA THR A 233 -1.99 -11.29 10.94
C THR A 233 -3.20 -10.66 10.26
N VAL A 234 -3.37 -9.34 10.38
CA VAL A 234 -4.46 -8.59 9.74
C VAL A 234 -3.87 -7.41 9.00
N LEU A 235 -4.17 -7.31 7.71
CA LEU A 235 -3.89 -6.14 6.89
C LEU A 235 -5.21 -5.48 6.48
N SER A 236 -5.37 -4.19 6.79
CA SER A 236 -6.49 -3.39 6.30
C SER A 236 -6.06 -2.37 5.27
N VAL A 237 -6.69 -2.40 4.11
CA VAL A 237 -6.44 -1.50 2.99
C VAL A 237 -7.67 -0.62 2.77
N GLY A 238 -7.54 0.68 2.98
CA GLY A 238 -8.60 1.68 2.69
C GLY A 238 -8.55 2.20 1.25
N GLY A 239 -9.67 2.66 0.70
CA GLY A 239 -9.79 3.06 -0.71
C GLY A 239 -9.28 4.46 -1.09
N GLY A 240 -9.06 5.34 -0.11
CA GLY A 240 -8.67 6.74 -0.38
C GLY A 240 -9.87 7.63 -0.76
N TYR A 241 -9.63 8.77 -1.44
CA TYR A 241 -10.59 9.87 -1.67
C TYR A 241 -11.80 9.49 -2.51
N ARG A 242 -11.68 8.48 -3.36
CA ARG A 242 -12.81 8.00 -4.16
C ARG A 242 -13.75 7.09 -3.39
N ASP A 243 -13.35 6.56 -2.23
CA ASP A 243 -14.25 5.76 -1.39
C ASP A 243 -15.12 6.68 -0.53
N TYR A 244 -16.21 7.14 -1.14
CA TYR A 244 -17.22 7.95 -0.47
C TYR A 244 -18.11 7.13 0.48
N GLN A 245 -18.12 5.80 0.37
CA GLN A 245 -18.93 4.96 1.26
C GLN A 245 -18.19 4.68 2.57
N VAL A 246 -16.91 4.30 2.49
CA VAL A 246 -16.06 3.99 3.63
C VAL A 246 -14.83 4.88 3.62
N ARG A 247 -14.92 6.02 4.31
CA ARG A 247 -13.77 6.91 4.54
C ARG A 247 -12.62 6.14 5.18
N SER A 248 -11.38 6.40 4.73
CA SER A 248 -10.19 5.65 5.16
C SER A 248 -10.00 5.62 6.69
N GLY A 249 -10.37 6.66 7.43
CA GLY A 249 -10.31 6.64 8.90
C GLY A 249 -11.10 5.50 9.55
N LEU A 250 -12.19 5.04 8.93
CA LEU A 250 -13.00 3.92 9.42
C LEU A 250 -12.32 2.56 9.21
N THR A 251 -11.33 2.46 8.31
CA THR A 251 -10.61 1.20 8.05
C THR A 251 -9.49 0.94 9.06
N THR A 252 -9.28 1.87 10.00
CA THR A 252 -8.36 1.66 11.14
C THR A 252 -8.72 0.41 11.95
N LEU A 253 -7.71 -0.37 12.30
CA LEU A 253 -7.87 -1.52 13.19
C LEU A 253 -7.82 -1.06 14.65
N THR A 254 -8.85 -1.43 15.44
CA THR A 254 -8.87 -1.22 16.89
C THR A 254 -8.07 -2.32 17.60
N CYS A 255 -6.74 -2.24 17.53
CA CYS A 255 -5.79 -3.19 18.13
C CYS A 255 -4.76 -2.44 19.00
N PRO A 256 -4.02 -3.11 19.90
CA PRO A 256 -2.91 -2.49 20.62
C PRO A 256 -1.88 -1.87 19.65
N VAL A 257 -1.35 -0.70 20.00
CA VAL A 257 -0.46 0.11 19.12
C VAL A 257 0.82 -0.64 18.73
N ASP A 258 1.32 -1.49 19.63
CA ASP A 258 2.57 -2.24 19.42
C ASP A 258 2.36 -3.62 18.74
N ASP A 259 1.14 -3.93 18.27
CA ASP A 259 0.87 -5.19 17.55
C ASP A 259 1.21 -5.05 16.07
N HIS A 260 2.49 -5.27 15.73
CA HIS A 260 3.00 -5.22 14.37
C HIS A 260 2.34 -6.23 13.40
N ASN A 261 1.59 -7.22 13.91
CA ASN A 261 0.84 -8.15 13.07
C ASN A 261 -0.49 -7.56 12.58
N LYS A 262 -0.85 -6.35 13.02
CA LYS A 262 -2.07 -5.64 12.63
C LYS A 262 -1.68 -4.34 11.93
N MET A 263 -1.78 -4.34 10.61
CA MET A 263 -1.38 -3.22 9.76
C MET A 263 -2.61 -2.57 9.13
N ALA A 264 -2.55 -1.26 8.97
CA ALA A 264 -3.52 -0.50 8.20
C ALA A 264 -2.78 0.45 7.26
N VAL A 265 -3.23 0.51 6.02
CA VAL A 265 -2.66 1.34 4.95
C VAL A 265 -3.78 1.83 4.03
N VAL A 266 -3.56 2.94 3.35
CA VAL A 266 -4.47 3.41 2.29
C VAL A 266 -3.88 3.02 0.93
N VAL A 267 -4.73 2.59 0.01
CA VAL A 267 -4.34 2.11 -1.33
C VAL A 267 -3.45 3.11 -2.10
N THR A 268 -3.58 4.40 -1.84
CA THR A 268 -2.76 5.47 -2.43
C THR A 268 -1.28 5.41 -1.97
N ALA A 269 -1.01 4.84 -0.80
CA ALA A 269 0.32 4.64 -0.26
C ALA A 269 0.95 3.29 -0.63
N VAL A 270 0.14 2.34 -1.10
CA VAL A 270 0.59 0.98 -1.43
C VAL A 270 1.57 1.05 -2.63
N PRO A 271 2.81 0.55 -2.48
CA PRO A 271 3.78 0.51 -3.56
C PRO A 271 3.23 -0.18 -4.82
N ARG A 272 3.57 0.35 -6.00
CA ARG A 272 3.05 -0.12 -7.31
C ARG A 272 1.54 0.04 -7.50
N THR A 273 0.84 0.65 -6.54
CA THR A 273 -0.58 1.00 -6.64
C THR A 273 -0.78 2.48 -6.84
N TRP A 274 -0.45 3.32 -5.85
CA TRP A 274 -0.43 4.80 -5.96
C TRP A 274 -1.69 5.45 -6.60
N VAL A 275 -2.84 4.79 -6.50
CA VAL A 275 -4.12 5.25 -7.01
C VAL A 275 -5.15 5.15 -5.90
N SER A 276 -6.15 6.04 -5.91
CA SER A 276 -7.34 5.84 -5.08
C SER A 276 -8.35 4.97 -5.83
N THR A 277 -9.13 4.22 -5.08
CA THR A 277 -10.22 3.36 -5.54
C THR A 277 -11.53 3.85 -4.96
N ASP A 278 -12.62 3.83 -5.74
CA ASP A 278 -13.95 3.87 -5.14
C ASP A 278 -14.27 2.57 -4.39
N HIS A 279 -15.40 2.55 -3.69
CA HIS A 279 -15.77 1.45 -2.80
C HIS A 279 -15.82 0.09 -3.51
N LEU A 280 -16.23 0.06 -4.78
CA LEU A 280 -16.35 -1.17 -5.55
C LEU A 280 -15.08 -1.46 -6.35
N SER A 281 -14.37 -0.44 -6.83
CA SER A 281 -13.15 -0.67 -7.62
C SER A 281 -11.99 -1.23 -6.83
N ILE A 282 -11.98 -1.11 -5.51
CA ILE A 282 -10.92 -1.69 -4.68
C ILE A 282 -10.75 -3.21 -4.89
N VAL A 283 -11.81 -3.96 -5.22
CA VAL A 283 -11.71 -5.42 -5.40
C VAL A 283 -11.22 -5.84 -6.79
N TRP A 284 -11.24 -4.92 -7.77
CA TRP A 284 -10.85 -5.21 -9.16
C TRP A 284 -9.76 -4.26 -9.70
N CYS A 285 -9.30 -3.31 -8.91
CA CYS A 285 -8.18 -2.44 -9.26
C CYS A 285 -6.93 -3.29 -9.48
N LYS A 286 -6.48 -3.39 -10.73
CA LYS A 286 -5.43 -4.31 -11.16
C LYS A 286 -4.15 -4.12 -10.37
N GLU A 287 -3.78 -2.88 -10.08
CA GLU A 287 -2.57 -2.56 -9.34
C GLU A 287 -2.59 -3.17 -7.93
N LEU A 288 -3.69 -2.99 -7.18
CA LEU A 288 -3.86 -3.56 -5.85
C LEU A 288 -4.02 -5.09 -5.87
N VAL A 289 -4.75 -5.62 -6.85
CA VAL A 289 -4.93 -7.08 -7.02
C VAL A 289 -3.58 -7.74 -7.31
N LEU A 290 -2.74 -7.17 -8.17
CA LEU A 290 -1.39 -7.66 -8.45
C LEU A 290 -0.50 -7.62 -7.20
N ALA A 291 -0.55 -6.54 -6.42
CA ALA A 291 0.19 -6.46 -5.15
C ALA A 291 -0.25 -7.55 -4.16
N THR A 292 -1.57 -7.76 -4.04
CA THR A 292 -2.16 -8.78 -3.16
C THR A 292 -1.77 -10.20 -3.58
N VAL A 293 -1.89 -10.51 -4.87
CA VAL A 293 -1.53 -11.84 -5.39
C VAL A 293 -0.04 -12.11 -5.22
N ARG A 294 0.84 -11.16 -5.57
CA ARG A 294 2.29 -11.31 -5.35
C ARG A 294 2.62 -11.59 -3.89
N ALA A 295 2.03 -10.82 -2.97
CA ALA A 295 2.20 -11.07 -1.54
C ALA A 295 1.73 -12.47 -1.14
N PHE A 296 0.60 -12.95 -1.64
CA PHE A 296 0.12 -14.29 -1.32
C PHE A 296 1.07 -15.39 -1.80
N PHE A 297 1.61 -15.28 -3.02
CA PHE A 297 2.58 -16.26 -3.52
C PHE A 297 3.89 -16.23 -2.72
N ASP A 298 4.38 -15.07 -2.30
CA ASP A 298 5.58 -14.97 -1.45
C ASP A 298 5.36 -15.49 -0.01
N LEU A 299 4.09 -15.63 0.40
CA LEU A 299 3.70 -16.26 1.66
C LEU A 299 3.53 -17.77 1.55
N ILE A 300 3.54 -18.35 0.35
CA ILE A 300 3.48 -19.80 0.18
C ILE A 300 4.85 -20.39 0.56
N ASP A 301 4.80 -21.48 1.32
CA ASP A 301 5.94 -22.33 1.56
C ASP A 301 6.10 -23.29 0.36
N PRO A 302 7.23 -23.22 -0.38
CA PRO A 302 7.42 -24.02 -1.58
C PRO A 302 7.45 -25.52 -1.32
N GLU A 303 7.81 -25.98 -0.12
CA GLU A 303 7.86 -27.41 0.21
C GLU A 303 6.46 -28.00 0.38
N THR A 304 5.55 -27.24 0.99
CA THR A 304 4.19 -27.73 1.30
C THR A 304 3.14 -27.26 0.30
N GLY A 305 3.44 -26.22 -0.49
CA GLY A 305 2.48 -25.52 -1.33
C GLY A 305 1.39 -24.76 -0.55
N GLN A 306 1.54 -24.61 0.78
CA GLN A 306 0.57 -23.96 1.66
C GLN A 306 1.10 -22.63 2.22
N PHE A 307 0.20 -21.78 2.73
CA PHE A 307 0.60 -20.54 3.39
C PHE A 307 1.48 -20.81 4.62
N THR A 308 2.54 -20.02 4.76
CA THR A 308 3.48 -20.11 5.87
C THR A 308 2.78 -19.94 7.24
N LYS A 309 3.23 -20.73 8.21
CA LYS A 309 2.82 -20.62 9.62
C LYS A 309 3.61 -19.55 10.37
N ASP A 310 4.73 -19.11 9.82
CA ASP A 310 5.60 -18.11 10.43
C ASP A 310 4.93 -16.72 10.44
N THR A 311 4.85 -16.13 11.61
CA THR A 311 4.26 -14.80 11.81
C THR A 311 5.21 -13.70 11.35
N GLU A 312 6.51 -13.87 11.54
CA GLU A 312 7.52 -12.89 11.15
C GLU A 312 7.66 -12.83 9.64
N LYS A 313 7.72 -13.98 8.95
CA LYS A 313 7.64 -14.04 7.48
C LYS A 313 6.38 -13.36 6.96
N ARG A 314 5.21 -13.58 7.58
CA ARG A 314 3.95 -12.92 7.20
C ARG A 314 4.06 -11.40 7.28
N THR A 315 4.49 -10.89 8.42
CA THR A 315 4.64 -9.45 8.65
C THR A 315 5.68 -8.85 7.71
N SER A 316 6.80 -9.53 7.47
CA SER A 316 7.87 -9.08 6.56
C SER A 316 7.39 -8.98 5.11
N VAL A 317 6.71 -10.01 4.58
CA VAL A 317 6.20 -10.02 3.21
C VAL A 317 5.09 -8.98 3.02
N LEU A 318 4.16 -8.84 3.98
CA LEU A 318 3.12 -7.81 3.89
C LEU A 318 3.72 -6.40 3.96
N ASN A 319 4.69 -6.18 4.84
CA ASN A 319 5.42 -4.91 4.89
C ASN A 319 6.11 -4.60 3.55
N HIS A 320 6.74 -5.60 2.94
CA HIS A 320 7.40 -5.47 1.63
C HIS A 320 6.43 -5.05 0.50
N HIS A 321 5.25 -5.64 0.43
CA HIS A 321 4.30 -5.36 -0.67
C HIS A 321 3.40 -4.15 -0.44
N PHE A 322 3.06 -3.85 0.82
CA PHE A 322 2.03 -2.86 1.12
C PHE A 322 2.54 -1.57 1.77
N ILE A 323 3.74 -1.56 2.36
CA ILE A 323 4.22 -0.44 3.17
C ILE A 323 5.54 0.11 2.60
N HIS A 324 6.54 -0.76 2.39
CA HIS A 324 7.86 -0.36 1.93
C HIS A 324 8.45 -1.43 1.00
N HIS A 325 8.61 -1.07 -0.28
CA HIS A 325 9.04 -2.00 -1.32
C HIS A 325 10.47 -1.70 -1.79
N PRO A 326 11.50 -2.38 -1.24
CA PRO A 326 12.89 -2.21 -1.67
C PRO A 326 13.23 -2.90 -2.99
N VAL A 327 12.24 -3.47 -3.69
CA VAL A 327 12.37 -4.25 -4.94
C VAL A 327 13.05 -5.61 -4.75
N ARG A 328 13.94 -5.73 -3.77
CA ARG A 328 14.50 -7.01 -3.30
C ARG A 328 13.58 -7.69 -2.30
N LEU A 329 13.40 -9.01 -2.41
CA LEU A 329 12.59 -9.78 -1.46
C LEU A 329 13.32 -9.95 -0.11
N PRO A 330 12.60 -9.92 1.04
CA PRO A 330 13.22 -10.06 2.36
C PRO A 330 13.92 -11.41 2.59
N ALA A 331 13.44 -12.49 1.96
CA ALA A 331 14.02 -13.83 2.10
C ALA A 331 15.42 -13.97 1.46
N GLU A 332 15.84 -13.00 0.63
CA GLU A 332 17.16 -12.95 0.02
C GLU A 332 18.21 -12.26 0.90
N GLN A 333 17.91 -11.99 2.18
CA GLN A 333 18.79 -11.32 3.12
C GLN A 333 19.97 -12.23 3.51
N ILE A 334 20.91 -12.39 2.60
CA ILE A 334 22.18 -13.07 2.88
C ILE A 334 23.05 -12.07 3.65
N SER A 335 23.34 -12.38 4.91
CA SER A 335 24.20 -11.59 5.80
C SER A 335 25.70 -11.71 5.48
N THR A 336 26.05 -12.24 4.31
CA THR A 336 27.44 -12.39 3.90
C THR A 336 27.94 -11.07 3.31
N PRO A 337 29.15 -10.60 3.69
CA PRO A 337 29.76 -9.46 3.04
C PRO A 337 29.91 -9.74 1.54
N VAL A 338 29.57 -8.76 0.72
CA VAL A 338 29.78 -8.77 -0.72
C VAL A 338 31.26 -8.56 -0.97
N ILE A 339 31.88 -9.49 -1.69
CA ILE A 339 33.28 -9.40 -2.09
C ILE A 339 33.31 -8.93 -3.54
N PHE A 340 34.01 -7.84 -3.81
CA PHE A 340 34.20 -7.37 -5.19
C PHE A 340 35.51 -7.93 -5.77
N SER A 341 35.44 -8.42 -7.00
CA SER A 341 36.59 -8.95 -7.76
C SER A 341 36.79 -8.19 -9.09
N GLY A 342 36.60 -6.86 -9.07
CA GLY A 342 36.67 -6.02 -10.26
C GLY A 342 38.06 -5.50 -10.58
N PHE A 343 38.32 -5.25 -11.88
CA PHE A 343 39.52 -4.56 -12.38
C PHE A 343 39.54 -3.08 -11.94
N LEU A 344 40.72 -2.50 -11.75
CA LEU A 344 40.91 -1.14 -11.25
C LEU A 344 40.19 -0.08 -12.12
N GLU A 345 40.12 -0.30 -13.42
CA GLU A 345 39.54 0.61 -14.42
C GLU A 345 38.02 0.78 -14.27
N ALA A 346 37.34 -0.16 -13.61
CA ALA A 346 35.90 -0.09 -13.39
C ALA A 346 35.52 0.84 -12.22
N TRP A 347 36.48 1.30 -11.42
CA TRP A 347 36.22 2.09 -10.21
C TRP A 347 36.48 3.58 -10.47
N SER A 348 35.57 4.43 -10.01
CA SER A 348 35.71 5.87 -10.11
C SER A 348 35.34 6.56 -8.80
N GLU A 349 36.27 7.33 -8.26
CA GLU A 349 36.02 8.12 -7.04
C GLU A 349 35.27 9.40 -7.37
N VAL A 350 34.15 9.62 -6.67
CA VAL A 350 33.30 10.80 -6.84
C VAL A 350 33.70 11.88 -5.84
N ASN A 351 34.55 12.79 -6.32
CA ASN A 351 35.02 13.93 -5.52
C ASN A 351 34.08 15.14 -5.53
N THR A 352 33.05 15.12 -6.39
CA THR A 352 32.03 16.17 -6.50
C THR A 352 30.95 16.02 -5.43
N LEU A 353 30.12 17.06 -5.28
CA LEU A 353 28.97 17.00 -4.36
C LEU A 353 27.79 16.21 -4.93
N ARG A 354 27.81 15.95 -6.24
CA ARG A 354 26.77 15.23 -6.97
C ARG A 354 27.38 14.29 -7.99
N LEU A 355 26.69 13.19 -8.21
CA LEU A 355 26.88 12.28 -9.33
C LEU A 355 25.66 12.39 -10.24
N PHE A 356 25.91 12.53 -11.54
CA PHE A 356 24.94 12.26 -12.59
C PHE A 356 25.60 11.27 -13.54
N TYR A 357 24.99 10.11 -13.71
CA TYR A 357 25.47 9.07 -14.60
C TYR A 357 24.32 8.57 -15.47
N SER A 358 24.55 8.55 -16.79
CA SER A 358 23.64 7.95 -17.77
C SER A 358 24.37 6.75 -18.38
N ALA A 359 23.79 5.56 -18.23
CA ALA A 359 24.42 4.34 -18.68
C ALA A 359 24.54 4.33 -20.21
N PRO A 360 25.73 4.00 -20.78
CA PRO A 360 25.88 3.87 -22.22
C PRO A 360 25.09 2.67 -22.73
N LYS A 361 24.87 2.61 -24.05
CA LYS A 361 24.20 1.47 -24.71
C LYS A 361 25.09 0.23 -24.88
N GLU A 362 26.25 0.23 -24.23
CA GLU A 362 27.25 -0.83 -24.30
C GLU A 362 27.36 -1.54 -22.96
N VAL A 363 27.88 -2.76 -22.98
CA VAL A 363 28.15 -3.52 -21.75
C VAL A 363 29.31 -2.84 -21.03
N GLN A 364 29.04 -2.32 -19.84
CA GLN A 364 30.05 -1.64 -19.03
C GLN A 364 29.88 -2.03 -17.57
N VAL A 365 30.97 -2.39 -16.90
CA VAL A 365 31.02 -2.52 -15.44
C VAL A 365 31.55 -1.22 -14.88
N GLN A 366 30.83 -0.60 -13.96
CA GLN A 366 31.17 0.70 -13.41
C GLN A 366 30.73 0.84 -11.96
N TYR A 367 31.68 1.17 -11.10
CA TYR A 367 31.47 1.41 -9.67
C TYR A 367 31.85 2.85 -9.32
N PHE A 368 31.00 3.52 -8.54
CA PHE A 368 31.27 4.87 -8.04
C PHE A 368 31.51 4.86 -6.52
N LEU A 369 32.64 5.41 -6.09
CA LEU A 369 33.03 5.49 -4.69
C LEU A 369 32.80 6.89 -4.11
N PHE A 370 32.20 6.93 -2.94
CA PHE A 370 31.89 8.14 -2.20
C PHE A 370 32.54 8.08 -0.82
N ALA A 371 33.65 8.80 -0.64
CA ALA A 371 34.37 8.83 0.64
C ALA A 371 33.56 9.51 1.76
N LEU A 372 33.42 8.82 2.90
CA LEU A 372 32.63 9.34 4.03
C LEU A 372 33.46 10.19 5.01
N SER A 373 34.76 9.94 5.11
CA SER A 373 35.67 10.52 6.13
C SER A 373 35.63 12.06 6.17
N SER A 374 35.68 12.73 5.02
CA SER A 374 35.63 14.20 4.92
C SER A 374 34.21 14.75 4.90
N ARG A 375 33.23 13.97 4.43
CA ARG A 375 31.84 14.42 4.18
C ARG A 375 30.96 14.40 5.42
N ARG A 376 31.21 13.50 6.37
CA ARG A 376 30.44 13.39 7.63
C ARG A 376 30.44 14.66 8.49
N LYS A 377 31.45 15.51 8.35
CA LYS A 377 31.54 16.79 9.07
C LYS A 377 30.64 17.88 8.46
N ALA A 378 30.37 17.81 7.16
CA ALA A 378 29.71 18.87 6.41
C ALA A 378 28.29 18.52 5.93
N TYR A 379 27.94 17.23 5.98
CA TYR A 379 26.66 16.70 5.50
C TYR A 379 26.09 15.69 6.48
N THR A 380 24.78 15.57 6.44
CA THR A 380 24.00 14.73 7.36
C THR A 380 23.40 13.51 6.67
N HIS A 381 23.09 13.65 5.38
CA HIS A 381 22.39 12.64 4.60
C HIS A 381 23.06 12.43 3.25
N PHE A 382 22.90 11.22 2.71
CA PHE A 382 23.20 10.89 1.33
C PHE A 382 21.91 10.44 0.65
N TYR A 383 21.61 11.06 -0.49
CA TYR A 383 20.42 10.77 -1.28
C TYR A 383 20.84 10.26 -2.66
N CYS A 384 20.31 9.11 -3.07
CA CYS A 384 20.47 8.59 -4.42
C CYS A 384 19.14 8.18 -5.02
N ARG A 385 19.01 8.29 -6.34
CA ARG A 385 17.86 7.77 -7.10
C ARG A 385 18.26 7.13 -8.41
N ASN A 386 17.40 6.23 -8.89
CA ASN A 386 17.66 5.40 -10.05
C ASN A 386 16.38 4.92 -10.75
N SER A 387 16.23 5.18 -12.05
CA SER A 387 15.02 4.83 -12.82
C SER A 387 14.84 3.36 -13.15
N ASN A 388 15.81 2.78 -13.86
CA ASN A 388 15.62 1.54 -14.60
C ASN A 388 16.72 0.51 -14.35
N LEU A 389 17.54 0.68 -13.32
CA LEU A 389 18.49 -0.36 -12.96
C LEU A 389 17.73 -1.57 -12.41
N GLU A 390 17.75 -2.64 -13.19
CA GLU A 390 17.05 -3.89 -12.88
C GLU A 390 17.57 -4.53 -11.59
N MET A 391 18.84 -4.32 -11.27
CA MET A 391 19.50 -4.94 -10.12
C MET A 391 18.75 -4.64 -8.82
N SER A 392 18.51 -5.71 -8.05
CA SER A 392 17.96 -5.64 -6.69
C SER A 392 18.98 -5.05 -5.72
N SER A 393 20.27 -5.28 -5.99
CA SER A 393 21.42 -4.74 -5.25
C SER A 393 22.18 -3.75 -6.12
N TRP A 394 22.36 -2.53 -5.63
CA TRP A 394 23.00 -1.45 -6.38
C TRP A 394 23.77 -0.45 -5.50
N LEU A 395 23.61 -0.55 -4.18
CA LEU A 395 24.24 0.36 -3.23
C LEU A 395 24.84 -0.41 -2.07
N PHE A 396 26.13 -0.17 -1.79
CA PHE A 396 26.88 -0.91 -0.79
C PHE A 396 27.65 0.04 0.13
N GLY A 397 27.88 -0.40 1.36
CA GLY A 397 28.75 0.26 2.33
C GLY A 397 30.08 -0.49 2.41
N CYS A 398 31.16 0.14 1.95
CA CYS A 398 32.47 -0.47 1.97
C CYS A 398 33.07 -0.53 3.37
N THR A 399 33.40 -1.74 3.84
CA THR A 399 34.00 -1.98 5.16
C THR A 399 35.51 -2.14 5.07
N GLN A 400 36.02 -2.71 3.97
CA GLN A 400 37.45 -2.89 3.73
C GLN A 400 37.84 -2.37 2.36
N MET A 401 38.80 -1.45 2.34
CA MET A 401 39.40 -0.91 1.12
C MET A 401 40.73 -1.60 0.84
N ASN A 402 41.01 -1.88 -0.43
CA ASN A 402 42.32 -2.28 -0.92
C ASN A 402 42.76 -1.27 -1.99
N GLY A 403 43.58 -0.30 -1.59
CA GLY A 403 43.93 0.84 -2.44
C GLY A 403 42.70 1.69 -2.80
N SER A 404 42.41 1.83 -4.09
CA SER A 404 41.25 2.57 -4.63
C SER A 404 40.01 1.71 -4.88
N VAL A 405 40.01 0.45 -4.42
CA VAL A 405 38.94 -0.52 -4.66
C VAL A 405 38.31 -0.94 -3.33
N CYS A 406 36.99 -1.12 -3.33
CA CYS A 406 36.32 -1.74 -2.20
C CYS A 406 36.45 -3.26 -2.30
N GLU A 407 37.09 -3.90 -1.32
CA GLU A 407 37.27 -5.36 -1.30
C GLU A 407 36.07 -6.07 -0.66
N GLN A 408 35.63 -5.57 0.50
CA GLN A 408 34.46 -6.09 1.21
C GLN A 408 33.46 -4.97 1.49
N ALA A 409 32.18 -5.27 1.25
CA ALA A 409 31.09 -4.35 1.51
C ALA A 409 29.85 -5.04 2.08
N VAL A 410 29.01 -4.24 2.73
CA VAL A 410 27.67 -4.63 3.16
C VAL A 410 26.66 -4.06 2.19
N ASP A 411 25.70 -4.87 1.75
CA ASP A 411 24.62 -4.41 0.89
C ASP A 411 23.63 -3.52 1.65
N LEU A 412 23.44 -2.30 1.17
CA LEU A 412 22.54 -1.30 1.75
C LEU A 412 21.23 -1.16 0.96
N SER A 413 21.08 -1.92 -0.14
CA SER A 413 19.98 -1.78 -1.09
C SER A 413 18.61 -2.15 -0.49
N LEU A 414 18.57 -2.90 0.62
CA LEU A 414 17.33 -3.17 1.37
C LEU A 414 16.68 -1.91 1.98
N ARG A 415 17.42 -0.81 2.11
CA ARG A 415 16.90 0.49 2.56
C ARG A 415 16.29 1.32 1.42
N THR A 416 16.26 0.79 0.20
CA THR A 416 15.71 1.45 -0.98
C THR A 416 14.20 1.58 -0.85
N GLU A 417 13.64 2.72 -1.23
CA GLU A 417 12.20 2.93 -1.39
C GLU A 417 11.86 3.00 -2.88
N LEU A 418 10.84 2.26 -3.32
CA LEU A 418 10.30 2.39 -4.67
C LEU A 418 9.30 3.56 -4.75
N LEU A 419 9.56 4.49 -5.67
CA LEU A 419 8.62 5.54 -6.07
C LEU A 419 8.07 5.25 -7.49
N PRO A 420 7.01 5.95 -7.94
CA PRO A 420 6.38 5.70 -9.24
C PRO A 420 7.30 5.60 -10.46
N ALA A 421 8.35 6.41 -10.54
CA ALA A 421 9.23 6.44 -11.71
C ALA A 421 10.66 5.95 -11.44
N TYR A 422 11.05 5.76 -10.19
CA TYR A 422 12.41 5.36 -9.82
C TYR A 422 12.49 4.85 -8.38
N LYS A 423 13.56 4.13 -8.11
CA LYS A 423 14.02 3.77 -6.77
C LYS A 423 14.74 4.96 -6.15
N VAL A 424 14.57 5.17 -4.85
CA VAL A 424 15.31 6.18 -4.07
C VAL A 424 15.90 5.57 -2.82
N LEU A 425 16.96 6.18 -2.31
CA LEU A 425 17.55 5.80 -1.05
C LEU A 425 18.04 7.07 -0.36
N THR A 426 17.59 7.25 0.88
CA THR A 426 18.02 8.35 1.76
C THR A 426 18.62 7.75 3.01
N MET A 427 19.90 8.02 3.27
CA MET A 427 20.60 7.49 4.43
C MET A 427 21.16 8.60 5.31
N LYS A 428 21.00 8.45 6.62
CA LYS A 428 21.69 9.25 7.61
C LYS A 428 23.14 8.79 7.73
N LEU A 429 24.08 9.71 7.56
CA LEU A 429 25.51 9.39 7.62
C LEU A 429 25.94 8.96 9.03
N SER A 430 25.21 9.37 10.06
CA SER A 430 25.42 8.97 11.45
C SER A 430 25.13 7.49 11.71
N GLU A 431 24.34 6.82 10.87
CA GLU A 431 23.99 5.41 11.06
C GLU A 431 25.01 4.44 10.42
N LEU A 432 25.96 4.95 9.63
CA LEU A 432 26.89 4.16 8.83
C LEU A 432 28.20 3.84 9.59
N PHE A 433 28.10 3.30 10.81
CA PHE A 433 29.28 2.95 11.61
C PHE A 433 30.12 1.87 10.92
N GLY A 434 31.45 2.00 10.93
CA GLY A 434 32.36 1.04 10.31
C GLY A 434 32.42 1.07 8.78
N ILE A 435 31.62 1.90 8.11
CA ILE A 435 31.67 2.08 6.65
C ILE A 435 32.61 3.23 6.30
N SER A 436 33.57 2.97 5.41
CA SER A 436 34.54 3.97 4.92
C SER A 436 34.05 4.74 3.70
N HIS A 437 33.42 4.04 2.75
CA HIS A 437 32.92 4.57 1.49
C HIS A 437 31.52 4.04 1.20
N LEU A 438 30.71 4.83 0.48
CA LEU A 438 29.54 4.30 -0.20
C LEU A 438 29.92 3.92 -1.63
N VAL A 439 29.45 2.76 -2.07
CA VAL A 439 29.69 2.21 -3.41
C VAL A 439 28.35 2.19 -4.12
N VAL A 440 28.29 2.83 -5.29
CA VAL A 440 27.15 2.72 -6.19
C VAL A 440 27.56 1.85 -7.36
N ASP A 441 26.92 0.70 -7.50
CA ASP A 441 27.10 -0.18 -8.64
C ASP A 441 26.18 0.30 -9.77
N ALA A 442 26.81 0.85 -10.80
CA ALA A 442 26.18 1.36 -12.00
C ALA A 442 26.57 0.51 -13.22
N SER A 443 26.81 -0.79 -13.02
CA SER A 443 27.13 -1.71 -14.10
C SER A 443 25.92 -1.94 -15.01
N ASN A 444 26.14 -1.78 -16.32
CA ASN A 444 25.16 -2.03 -17.36
C ASN A 444 25.48 -3.32 -18.12
N LEU A 445 25.02 -4.45 -17.60
CA LEU A 445 25.25 -5.75 -18.25
C LEU A 445 24.22 -6.06 -19.36
N ASN A 446 23.04 -5.44 -19.28
CA ASN A 446 21.91 -5.72 -20.16
C ASN A 446 21.73 -4.67 -21.28
N THR A 447 22.70 -3.77 -21.47
CA THR A 447 22.67 -2.66 -22.44
C THR A 447 21.44 -1.76 -22.34
N ARG A 448 20.82 -1.68 -21.15
CA ARG A 448 19.62 -0.87 -20.91
C ARG A 448 20.01 0.53 -20.47
N GLN A 449 19.30 1.53 -20.95
CA GLN A 449 19.49 2.90 -20.48
C GLN A 449 18.87 3.09 -19.09
N PHE A 450 19.68 3.52 -18.15
CA PHE A 450 19.26 3.96 -16.82
C PHE A 450 20.06 5.18 -16.41
N ILE A 451 19.52 5.94 -15.46
CA ILE A 451 20.14 7.14 -14.91
C ILE A 451 20.32 6.94 -13.41
N VAL A 452 21.51 7.27 -12.91
CA VAL A 452 21.83 7.32 -11.49
C VAL A 452 22.16 8.76 -11.11
N GLU A 453 21.46 9.27 -10.11
CA GLU A 453 21.73 10.59 -9.54
C GLU A 453 21.91 10.48 -8.04
N CYS A 454 23.02 10.99 -7.54
CA CYS A 454 23.33 11.00 -6.11
C CYS A 454 23.80 12.37 -5.66
N GLU A 455 23.49 12.75 -4.41
CA GLU A 455 23.96 13.98 -3.80
C GLU A 455 24.10 13.89 -2.28
N TRP A 456 24.98 14.73 -1.74
CA TRP A 456 25.09 14.96 -0.30
C TRP A 456 24.12 16.04 0.18
N GLN A 457 23.46 15.82 1.32
CA GLN A 457 22.42 16.70 1.85
C GLN A 457 22.64 17.11 3.32
N ARG A 458 22.17 18.31 3.68
CA ARG A 458 22.22 18.89 5.04
C ARG A 458 20.81 19.00 5.64
N GLU A 459 20.67 18.63 6.92
CA GLU A 459 19.40 18.58 7.67
C GLU A 459 18.71 19.94 7.82
N GLU A 460 19.46 21.00 8.12
CA GLU A 460 18.95 22.38 8.26
C GLU A 460 18.28 22.95 6.98
N SER A 461 18.41 22.25 5.87
CA SER A 461 17.90 22.68 4.57
C SER A 461 17.03 21.61 3.89
N LEU A 462 16.67 20.57 4.66
CA LEU A 462 15.79 19.49 4.23
C LEU A 462 14.32 19.90 4.38
N THR A 463 13.97 20.63 5.46
CA THR A 463 12.58 20.93 5.81
C THR A 463 12.31 22.43 5.81
N ILE A 464 11.45 22.89 4.91
CA ILE A 464 10.98 24.27 4.88
C ILE A 464 9.56 24.30 5.46
N PRO A 465 9.31 25.04 6.55
CA PRO A 465 7.95 25.19 7.07
C PRO A 465 7.11 26.03 6.11
N VAL A 466 5.91 25.54 5.78
CA VAL A 466 4.95 26.23 4.93
C VAL A 466 3.65 26.38 5.72
N PRO A 467 3.25 27.62 6.07
CA PRO A 467 1.98 27.84 6.73
C PRO A 467 0.85 27.46 5.77
N VAL A 468 -0.04 26.59 6.23
CA VAL A 468 -1.23 26.25 5.48
C VAL A 468 -2.35 27.22 5.87
N PRO A 469 -3.06 27.83 4.90
CA PRO A 469 -4.09 28.81 5.21
C PRO A 469 -5.19 28.23 6.11
N HIS A 470 -5.62 29.00 7.11
CA HIS A 470 -6.69 28.57 8.00
C HIS A 470 -8.03 28.45 7.25
N VAL A 471 -8.84 27.43 7.51
CA VAL A 471 -10.10 27.20 6.75
C VAL A 471 -11.12 28.34 6.95
N LEU A 472 -11.04 29.10 8.04
CA LEU A 472 -11.88 30.27 8.30
C LEU A 472 -11.26 31.62 7.87
N SER A 473 -10.10 31.62 7.19
CA SER A 473 -9.58 32.86 6.62
C SER A 473 -10.53 33.39 5.54
N PHE A 474 -10.81 34.70 5.58
CA PHE A 474 -11.59 35.38 4.55
C PHE A 474 -10.70 35.68 3.32
N GLY A 475 -11.20 35.37 2.12
CA GLY A 475 -10.50 35.57 0.84
C GLY A 475 -9.80 34.32 0.28
N LEU A 476 -9.26 34.43 -0.93
CA LEU A 476 -8.35 33.44 -1.53
C LEU A 476 -6.98 33.55 -0.84
N THR A 477 -6.88 33.06 0.40
CA THR A 477 -5.58 33.01 1.08
C THR A 477 -4.70 31.98 0.39
N VAL A 478 -3.58 32.47 -0.12
CA VAL A 478 -2.55 31.69 -0.82
C VAL A 478 -1.31 31.70 0.05
N SER A 479 -0.75 30.53 0.33
CA SER A 479 0.65 30.45 0.76
C SER A 479 1.50 30.04 -0.42
N ASP A 480 2.56 30.78 -0.69
CA ASP A 480 3.52 30.45 -1.73
C ASP A 480 4.94 30.36 -1.18
N VAL A 481 5.69 29.39 -1.70
CA VAL A 481 7.10 29.20 -1.37
C VAL A 481 7.85 28.98 -2.67
N THR A 482 8.91 29.75 -2.83
CA THR A 482 9.81 29.64 -3.97
C THR A 482 11.11 28.97 -3.52
N ILE A 483 11.44 27.86 -4.15
CA ILE A 483 12.60 27.04 -3.86
C ILE A 483 13.61 27.26 -4.99
N ASN A 484 14.62 28.08 -4.71
CA ASN A 484 15.74 28.37 -5.62
C ASN A 484 16.90 27.40 -5.30
N SER A 485 16.71 26.12 -5.59
CA SER A 485 17.69 25.09 -5.24
C SER A 485 17.90 24.08 -6.35
N SER A 486 19.14 23.63 -6.47
CA SER A 486 19.57 22.60 -7.41
C SER A 486 19.55 21.18 -6.82
N ARG A 487 18.87 20.93 -5.70
CA ARG A 487 18.82 19.63 -5.02
C ARG A 487 17.84 18.65 -5.63
N LEU A 488 18.02 17.38 -5.30
CA LEU A 488 17.21 16.26 -5.75
C LEU A 488 16.02 15.96 -4.83
N LEU A 489 16.08 16.34 -3.55
CA LEU A 489 14.98 16.19 -2.59
C LEU A 489 14.75 17.47 -1.78
N HIS A 490 13.49 17.88 -1.72
CA HIS A 490 12.99 18.94 -0.86
C HIS A 490 11.85 18.43 0.01
N THR A 491 11.85 18.77 1.30
CA THR A 491 10.71 18.48 2.17
C THR A 491 10.08 19.79 2.63
N LEU A 492 8.79 19.94 2.41
CA LEU A 492 8.00 21.06 2.90
C LEU A 492 7.13 20.55 4.05
N GLN A 493 7.27 21.13 5.24
CA GLN A 493 6.42 20.80 6.38
C GLN A 493 5.18 21.68 6.33
N LEU A 494 4.02 21.06 6.09
CA LEU A 494 2.74 21.75 6.01
C LEU A 494 2.25 22.04 7.43
N GLN A 495 2.47 23.27 7.91
CA GLN A 495 2.11 23.66 9.28
C GLN A 495 0.59 23.77 9.43
N HIS A 496 0.10 23.31 10.58
CA HIS A 496 -1.34 23.33 10.93
C HIS A 496 -2.24 22.52 9.99
N PHE A 497 -1.68 21.64 9.16
CA PHE A 497 -2.45 20.72 8.32
C PHE A 497 -2.58 19.36 8.99
N HIS A 498 -3.68 19.17 9.72
CA HIS A 498 -3.90 18.00 10.57
C HIS A 498 -5.38 17.60 10.74
N GLN A 499 -6.33 18.28 10.09
CA GLN A 499 -7.76 17.99 10.17
C GLN A 499 -8.37 17.63 8.82
N VAL A 500 -9.32 16.68 8.84
CA VAL A 500 -10.01 16.18 7.63
C VAL A 500 -10.87 17.22 6.90
N TYR A 501 -11.30 18.29 7.58
CA TYR A 501 -12.08 19.36 6.95
C TYR A 501 -11.20 20.35 6.17
N GLN A 502 -9.87 20.22 6.27
CA GLN A 502 -8.92 21.05 5.56
C GLN A 502 -8.67 20.44 4.18
N ALA A 503 -8.98 21.20 3.13
CA ALA A 503 -8.76 20.79 1.75
C ALA A 503 -8.04 21.90 0.99
N PHE A 504 -6.95 21.54 0.35
CA PHE A 504 -6.12 22.46 -0.42
C PHE A 504 -5.79 21.86 -1.78
N LYS A 505 -5.66 22.73 -2.76
CA LYS A 505 -5.05 22.40 -4.04
C LYS A 505 -3.63 22.94 -4.03
N ILE A 506 -2.66 22.05 -4.08
CA ILE A 506 -1.25 22.46 -4.09
C ILE A 506 -0.76 22.42 -5.52
N THR A 507 -0.46 23.59 -6.07
CA THR A 507 0.12 23.73 -7.40
C THR A 507 1.62 23.84 -7.29
N VAL A 508 2.33 22.94 -7.95
CA VAL A 508 3.80 22.93 -8.05
C VAL A 508 4.16 23.28 -9.49
N SER A 509 4.76 24.45 -9.69
CA SER A 509 5.31 24.86 -10.99
C SER A 509 6.83 24.73 -10.98
N SER A 510 7.37 24.05 -11.99
CA SER A 510 8.81 23.88 -12.20
C SER A 510 9.28 24.70 -13.39
N GLN A 511 10.27 25.56 -13.16
CA GLN A 511 10.93 26.37 -14.17
C GLN A 511 12.39 25.92 -14.30
N CYS A 512 12.69 25.25 -15.41
CA CYS A 512 13.99 24.63 -15.64
C CYS A 512 14.57 25.10 -16.97
N LYS A 513 15.89 25.29 -17.05
CA LYS A 513 16.57 25.43 -18.34
C LYS A 513 16.44 24.12 -19.11
N VAL A 514 16.01 24.17 -20.37
CA VAL A 514 15.78 22.99 -21.22
C VAL A 514 17.11 22.24 -21.39
N THR A 515 17.18 21.00 -20.91
CA THR A 515 18.29 20.08 -21.16
C THR A 515 17.73 18.73 -21.59
N LYS A 516 18.44 18.04 -22.49
CA LYS A 516 18.09 16.67 -22.87
C LYS A 516 18.33 15.73 -21.67
N GLU A 517 17.43 14.76 -21.50
CA GLU A 517 17.49 13.65 -20.54
C GLU A 517 17.39 14.03 -19.05
N ARG A 518 16.16 14.08 -18.51
CA ARG A 518 15.90 14.22 -17.07
C ARG A 518 14.93 13.15 -16.59
N LEU A 519 15.16 12.67 -15.37
CA LEU A 519 14.15 11.90 -14.65
C LEU A 519 12.94 12.79 -14.34
N PRO A 520 11.70 12.25 -14.40
CA PRO A 520 10.52 13.03 -14.06
C PRO A 520 10.54 13.46 -12.59
N ASN A 521 9.83 14.53 -12.27
CA ASN A 521 9.63 14.92 -10.87
C ASN A 521 8.59 14.00 -10.23
N ILE A 522 8.77 13.68 -8.95
CA ILE A 522 7.78 12.98 -8.14
C ILE A 522 7.46 13.86 -6.93
N TYR A 523 6.20 14.25 -6.81
CA TYR A 523 5.69 14.96 -5.65
C TYR A 523 4.90 13.98 -4.78
N ARG A 524 5.29 13.85 -3.51
CA ARG A 524 4.64 12.98 -2.53
C ARG A 524 4.10 13.82 -1.39
N LEU A 525 2.80 13.79 -1.17
CA LEU A 525 2.22 14.23 0.09
C LEU A 525 2.25 13.04 1.05
N LYS A 526 3.09 13.12 2.07
CA LYS A 526 3.29 12.09 3.08
C LYS A 526 2.47 12.38 4.32
N VAL A 527 1.64 11.41 4.72
CA VAL A 527 0.72 11.49 5.87
C VAL A 527 1.07 10.34 6.83
N PRO A 528 2.06 10.55 7.72
CA PRO A 528 2.72 9.47 8.45
C PRO A 528 1.83 8.76 9.49
N TRP A 529 0.84 9.44 10.08
CA TRP A 529 0.00 8.87 11.13
C TRP A 529 -1.03 7.85 10.63
N PHE A 530 -1.24 7.76 9.31
CA PHE A 530 -2.22 6.83 8.75
C PHE A 530 -1.78 6.11 7.46
N GLN A 531 -0.54 6.33 7.01
CA GLN A 531 -0.03 5.77 5.75
C GLN A 531 -0.96 6.06 4.57
N GLU A 532 -1.23 7.34 4.40
CA GLU A 532 -2.18 7.90 3.44
C GLU A 532 -1.44 8.77 2.41
N ASP A 533 -0.28 8.28 2.00
CA ASP A 533 0.56 9.01 1.07
C ASP A 533 -0.13 9.10 -0.30
N SER A 534 0.07 10.23 -0.97
CA SER A 534 -0.37 10.44 -2.35
C SER A 534 0.79 10.90 -3.23
N PHE A 535 0.75 10.50 -4.50
CA PHE A 535 1.85 10.67 -5.43
C PHE A 535 1.37 11.32 -6.72
N VAL A 536 2.17 12.23 -7.25
CA VAL A 536 1.99 12.77 -8.60
C VAL A 536 3.34 12.80 -9.31
N THR A 537 3.38 12.20 -10.50
CA THR A 537 4.54 12.23 -11.39
C THR A 537 4.36 13.34 -12.42
N ALA A 538 5.38 14.18 -12.61
CA ALA A 538 5.32 15.32 -13.50
C ALA A 538 6.52 15.36 -14.46
N GLY A 539 6.27 15.76 -15.71
CA GLY A 539 7.31 16.10 -16.67
C GLY A 539 8.08 17.36 -16.26
N ILE A 540 9.10 17.74 -17.03
CA ILE A 540 9.93 18.92 -16.76
C ILE A 540 10.12 19.73 -18.06
N PRO A 541 9.82 21.05 -18.08
CA PRO A 541 9.09 21.81 -17.05
C PRO A 541 7.61 21.40 -16.99
N SER A 542 6.95 21.72 -15.88
CA SER A 542 5.55 21.39 -15.66
C SER A 542 4.89 22.33 -14.65
N VAL A 543 3.58 22.50 -14.83
CA VAL A 543 2.68 22.97 -13.77
C VAL A 543 1.80 21.77 -13.42
N THR A 544 1.85 21.35 -12.17
CA THR A 544 1.17 20.13 -11.73
C THR A 544 0.48 20.37 -10.41
N GLU A 545 -0.63 19.68 -10.20
CA GLU A 545 -1.46 19.84 -9.04
C GLU A 545 -1.45 18.54 -8.24
N ILE A 546 -1.30 18.68 -6.92
CA ILE A 546 -1.47 17.60 -5.96
C ILE A 546 -2.55 18.01 -4.96
N SER A 547 -3.45 17.07 -4.69
CA SER A 547 -4.49 17.26 -3.70
C SER A 547 -3.89 17.25 -2.28
N GLY A 548 -4.17 18.29 -1.51
CA GLY A 548 -3.88 18.41 -0.09
C GLY A 548 -5.14 18.15 0.71
N MET A 549 -5.58 16.89 0.78
CA MET A 549 -6.73 16.47 1.57
C MET A 549 -6.32 15.37 2.55
N LEU A 550 -6.91 15.38 3.75
CA LEU A 550 -6.69 14.36 4.78
C LEU A 550 -7.95 13.52 4.96
N HIS A 551 -7.80 12.21 4.93
CA HIS A 551 -8.85 11.26 5.27
C HIS A 551 -8.95 10.99 6.76
N THR A 552 -7.84 11.16 7.46
CA THR A 552 -7.76 10.90 8.89
C THR A 552 -7.09 12.08 9.57
N SER A 553 -7.75 12.65 10.57
CA SER A 553 -7.14 13.68 11.40
C SER A 553 -5.97 13.10 12.18
N ARG A 554 -4.94 13.92 12.38
CA ARG A 554 -3.77 13.55 13.20
C ARG A 554 -4.22 13.25 14.63
N LYS A 555 -3.79 12.12 15.19
CA LYS A 555 -4.12 11.68 16.56
C LYS A 555 -3.03 12.02 17.57
N ASP A 556 -1.80 12.19 17.10
CA ASP A 556 -0.60 12.49 17.87
C ASP A 556 -0.16 13.96 17.71
N ASN A 557 0.84 14.39 18.49
CA ASN A 557 1.37 15.76 18.43
C ASN A 557 2.76 15.87 17.78
N THR A 558 3.40 14.75 17.47
CA THR A 558 4.79 14.71 16.99
C THR A 558 4.90 14.65 15.48
N SER A 559 3.94 14.02 14.80
CA SER A 559 3.95 13.89 13.34
C SER A 559 3.41 15.14 12.62
N SER A 560 3.80 15.33 11.36
CA SER A 560 3.32 16.43 10.51
C SER A 560 3.14 15.93 9.08
N ALA A 561 2.19 16.52 8.34
CA ALA A 561 2.07 16.26 6.91
C ALA A 561 3.24 16.91 6.18
N LEU A 562 3.89 16.15 5.29
CA LEU A 562 5.07 16.59 4.57
C LEU A 562 4.83 16.52 3.07
N LEU A 563 5.11 17.58 2.34
CA LEU A 563 5.17 17.55 0.89
C LEU A 563 6.64 17.37 0.46
N GLN A 564 6.96 16.17 -0.03
CA GLN A 564 8.28 15.82 -0.53
C GLN A 564 8.32 16.02 -2.04
N LEU A 565 9.25 16.85 -2.51
CA LEU A 565 9.51 17.08 -3.93
C LEU A 565 10.82 16.37 -4.30
N HIS A 566 10.69 15.22 -4.95
CA HIS A 566 11.80 14.58 -5.63
C HIS A 566 11.97 15.26 -6.99
N ALA A 567 12.89 16.22 -7.01
CA ALA A 567 12.99 17.27 -8.01
C ALA A 567 14.20 17.06 -8.92
N ALA A 568 14.14 17.60 -10.13
CA ALA A 568 15.31 17.75 -10.98
C ALA A 568 16.20 18.91 -10.51
N PRO A 569 17.54 18.77 -10.65
CA PRO A 569 18.47 19.82 -10.28
C PRO A 569 18.38 21.01 -11.24
N ASN A 570 18.95 22.15 -10.81
CA ASN A 570 19.05 23.39 -11.59
C ASN A 570 17.69 23.91 -12.10
N CYS A 571 16.68 23.80 -11.24
CA CYS A 571 15.32 24.30 -11.48
C CYS A 571 14.90 25.23 -10.36
N GLN A 572 13.98 26.12 -10.66
CA GLN A 572 13.24 26.90 -9.68
C GLN A 572 11.85 26.26 -9.52
N TYR A 573 11.48 25.95 -8.28
CA TYR A 573 10.16 25.42 -7.97
C TYR A 573 9.36 26.47 -7.22
N LYS A 574 8.13 26.72 -7.66
CA LYS A 574 7.17 27.52 -6.92
C LYS A 574 6.03 26.62 -6.50
N VAL A 575 5.81 26.52 -5.20
CA VAL A 575 4.73 25.75 -4.57
C VAL A 575 3.71 26.73 -4.06
N ILE A 576 2.46 26.57 -4.50
CA ILE A 576 1.36 27.46 -4.17
C ILE A 576 0.23 26.62 -3.59
N SER A 577 -0.18 26.92 -2.36
CA SER A 577 -1.32 26.25 -1.72
C SER A 577 -2.54 27.14 -1.85
N HIS A 578 -3.50 26.69 -2.67
CA HIS A 578 -4.79 27.32 -2.81
C HIS A 578 -5.80 26.66 -1.87
N LYS A 579 -6.54 27.46 -1.12
CA LYS A 579 -7.71 26.99 -0.39
C LYS A 579 -8.73 26.42 -1.38
N ALA A 580 -9.13 25.16 -1.21
CA ALA A 580 -10.27 24.63 -1.93
C ALA A 580 -11.54 25.24 -1.32
N LEU A 581 -12.44 25.76 -2.15
CA LEU A 581 -13.67 26.44 -1.69
C LEU A 581 -14.63 25.50 -0.95
N LEU A 582 -14.45 24.18 -1.06
CA LEU A 582 -15.17 23.13 -0.34
C LEU A 582 -14.22 21.92 -0.10
N PRO A 583 -14.36 21.18 1.02
CA PRO A 583 -13.75 19.85 1.16
C PRO A 583 -14.44 18.89 0.19
N THR A 584 -13.76 18.54 -0.89
CA THR A 584 -14.19 17.59 -1.92
C THR A 584 -14.04 16.14 -1.47
#